data_AF-A0A839SQY4-F1
#
_entry.id   AF-A0A839SQY4-F1
#
_cell.length_a   1.000
_cell.length_b   1.000
_cell.length_c   1.000
_cell.angle_alpha   90.00
_cell.angle_beta   90.00
_cell.angle_gamma   90.00
#
_symmetry.space_group_name_H-M   'P 1'
#
loop_
_entity.id
_entity.type
_entity.pdbx_description
1 polymer ?
#
loop_
_entity_poly.entity_id
_entity_poly.type
_entity_poly.pdbx_seq_one_letter_code
_entity_poly.pdbx_strand_id
1 'polypeptide(L)'
;MDFLVQKRRNARVARKLMKKLLKKQGFAPSSIVTDRLRSYQKAFVDLGLSARHDRGLRANNRAENSHQPVRRQERRQQGFKSPSSAQRFLSVHAATYNTFNCQRHFLSRSSHKILRSEAFTLWKTACQAV
;
A
#
# COMPACT_ATOMS: atom_id res chain seq x y z
N MET A 1 -0.99 -8.44 1.01
CA MET A 1 -1.34 -7.13 1.59
C MET A 1 -2.36 -7.48 2.65
N ASP A 2 -1.87 -8.07 3.74
CA ASP A 2 -2.66 -9.05 4.51
C ASP A 2 -3.52 -8.38 5.59
N PHE A 3 -3.28 -7.09 5.89
CA PHE A 3 -3.94 -6.37 6.99
C PHE A 3 -5.31 -5.79 6.59
N LEU A 4 -5.50 -5.41 5.33
CA LEU A 4 -6.72 -4.71 4.88
C LEU A 4 -7.93 -5.64 4.63
N VAL A 5 -7.68 -6.94 4.44
CA VAL A 5 -8.72 -7.93 4.09
C VAL A 5 -9.13 -8.76 5.32
N GLN A 6 -8.55 -8.50 6.50
CA GLN A 6 -8.81 -9.31 7.69
C GLN A 6 -9.92 -8.70 8.57
N LYS A 7 -10.90 -9.54 8.90
CA LYS A 7 -12.05 -9.20 9.77
C LYS A 7 -11.64 -8.76 11.19
N ARG A 8 -10.47 -9.19 11.68
CA ARG A 8 -9.94 -8.82 13.00
C ARG A 8 -8.53 -8.25 12.87
N ARG A 9 -8.32 -7.06 13.43
CA ARG A 9 -7.02 -6.39 13.52
C ARG A 9 -6.25 -6.98 14.71
N ASN A 10 -5.19 -7.73 14.45
CA ASN A 10 -4.37 -8.37 15.49
C ASN A 10 -2.92 -7.84 15.49
N ALA A 11 -2.24 -7.97 16.63
CA ALA A 11 -0.84 -7.53 16.76
C ALA A 11 0.12 -8.34 15.88
N ARG A 12 -0.13 -9.64 15.70
CA ARG A 12 0.70 -10.54 14.87
C ARG A 12 0.79 -10.08 13.41
N VAL A 13 -0.33 -9.67 12.84
CA VAL A 13 -0.44 -9.23 11.44
C VAL A 13 0.09 -7.81 11.30
N ALA A 14 -0.16 -6.92 12.27
CA ALA A 14 0.50 -5.62 12.32
C ALA A 14 2.03 -5.78 12.33
N ARG A 15 2.58 -6.69 13.14
CA ARG A 15 4.01 -7.03 13.18
C ARG A 15 4.52 -7.54 11.84
N LYS A 16 3.80 -8.49 11.20
CA LYS A 16 4.16 -9.02 9.88
C LYS A 16 4.16 -7.92 8.80
N LEU A 17 3.17 -7.05 8.82
CA LEU A 17 3.06 -5.90 7.93
C LEU A 17 4.25 -4.95 8.11
N MET A 18 4.53 -4.55 9.35
CA MET A 18 5.64 -3.64 9.67
C MET A 18 6.99 -4.22 9.22
N LYS A 19 7.27 -5.50 9.50
CA LYS A 19 8.48 -6.16 8.99
C LYS A 19 8.60 -6.08 7.47
N LYS A 20 7.50 -6.34 6.74
CA LYS A 20 7.49 -6.29 5.27
C LYS A 20 7.73 -4.86 4.76
N LEU A 21 7.12 -3.86 5.40
CA LEU A 21 7.29 -2.46 5.02
C LEU A 21 8.72 -1.98 5.27
N LEU A 22 9.28 -2.24 6.44
CA LEU A 22 10.66 -1.88 6.78
C LEU A 22 11.66 -2.53 5.83
N LYS A 23 11.49 -3.83 5.54
CA LYS A 23 12.33 -4.53 4.56
C LYS A 23 12.21 -3.92 3.16
N LYS A 24 11.01 -3.52 2.73
CA LYS A 24 10.79 -2.91 1.41
C LYS A 24 11.39 -1.50 1.32
N GLN A 25 11.29 -0.71 2.38
CA GLN A 25 11.82 0.66 2.38
C GLN A 25 13.34 0.69 2.59
N GLY A 26 13.91 -0.29 3.28
CA GLY A 26 15.36 -0.42 3.43
C GLY A 26 15.99 0.56 4.44
N PHE A 27 15.20 1.34 5.17
CA PHE A 27 15.68 2.24 6.22
C PHE A 27 14.83 2.19 7.49
N ALA A 28 15.43 2.58 8.60
CA ALA A 28 14.74 2.74 9.88
C ALA A 28 14.08 4.14 9.94
N PRO A 29 12.75 4.24 10.00
CA PRO A 29 12.07 5.53 10.03
C PRO A 29 12.22 6.22 11.39
N SER A 30 12.33 7.55 11.40
CA SER A 30 12.31 8.37 12.62
C SER A 30 10.89 8.57 13.18
N SER A 31 9.88 8.52 12.30
CA SER A 31 8.46 8.62 12.65
C SER A 31 7.62 7.66 11.80
N ILE A 32 6.63 7.04 12.43
CA ILE A 32 5.67 6.14 11.78
C ILE A 32 4.27 6.64 12.08
N VAL A 33 3.47 6.80 11.02
CA VAL A 33 2.08 7.23 11.13
C VAL A 33 1.16 6.05 10.80
N THR A 34 0.31 5.65 11.75
CA THR A 34 -0.73 4.62 11.54
C THR A 34 -2.05 5.07 12.18
N ASP A 35 -3.09 4.24 12.07
CA ASP A 35 -4.28 4.42 12.89
C ASP A 35 -3.96 4.27 14.40
N ARG A 36 -4.93 4.60 15.25
CA ARG A 36 -4.79 4.62 16.71
C ARG A 36 -4.96 3.24 17.37
N LEU A 37 -4.86 2.15 16.61
CA LEU A 37 -5.06 0.81 17.16
C LEU A 37 -3.88 0.35 18.01
N ARG A 38 -4.18 -0.25 19.17
CA ARG A 38 -3.17 -0.84 20.08
C ARG A 38 -2.32 -1.94 19.44
N SER A 39 -2.81 -2.58 18.37
CA SER A 39 -2.08 -3.62 17.63
C SER A 39 -0.76 -3.10 17.02
N TYR A 40 -0.71 -1.84 16.58
CA TYR A 40 0.52 -1.24 16.06
C TYR A 40 1.53 -0.96 17.16
N GLN A 41 1.08 -0.45 18.30
CA GLN A 41 1.96 -0.21 19.44
C GLN A 41 2.61 -1.51 19.93
N LYS A 42 1.83 -2.58 20.05
CA LYS A 42 2.38 -3.91 20.38
C LYS A 42 3.38 -4.39 19.32
N ALA A 43 3.07 -4.20 18.04
CA ALA A 43 3.99 -4.54 16.96
C ALA A 43 5.30 -3.75 17.00
N PHE A 44 5.27 -2.46 17.39
CA PHE A 44 6.47 -1.64 17.47
C PHE A 44 7.38 -2.12 18.61
N VAL A 45 6.80 -2.42 19.78
CA VAL A 45 7.53 -3.02 20.91
C VAL A 45 8.14 -4.36 20.50
N ASP A 46 7.37 -5.25 19.87
CA ASP A 46 7.84 -6.57 19.43
C ASP A 46 8.90 -6.54 18.30
N LEU A 47 9.12 -5.36 17.71
CA LEU A 47 10.10 -5.11 16.65
C LEU A 47 11.27 -4.23 17.12
N GLY A 48 11.24 -3.74 18.37
CA GLY A 48 12.26 -2.83 18.88
C GLY A 48 12.31 -1.50 18.12
N LEU A 49 11.17 -1.02 17.59
CA LEU A 49 11.13 0.24 16.86
C LEU A 49 11.13 1.42 17.84
N SER A 50 12.16 2.26 17.75
CA SER A 50 12.27 3.53 18.48
C SER A 50 11.58 4.70 17.78
N ALA A 51 11.02 4.47 16.60
CA ALA A 51 10.37 5.50 15.80
C ALA A 51 9.19 6.15 16.54
N ARG A 52 9.05 7.47 16.43
CA ARG A 52 7.91 8.20 16.99
C ARG A 52 6.62 7.68 16.38
N HIS A 53 5.68 7.20 17.20
CA HIS A 53 4.35 6.82 16.71
C HIS A 53 3.44 8.05 16.64
N ASP A 54 3.31 8.63 15.46
CA ASP A 54 2.39 9.74 15.23
C ASP A 54 0.95 9.25 15.07
N ARG A 55 0.07 9.75 15.94
CA ARG A 55 -1.36 9.43 16.01
C ARG A 55 -2.22 10.68 15.90
N GLY A 56 -1.65 11.77 15.36
CA GLY A 56 -2.32 13.03 15.13
C GLY A 56 -3.64 12.86 14.39
N LEU A 57 -4.57 13.78 14.65
CA LEU A 57 -5.84 13.78 13.91
C LEU A 57 -5.54 13.87 12.42
N ARG A 58 -6.16 13.01 11.60
CA ARG A 58 -5.98 12.97 10.14
C ARG A 58 -4.56 12.66 9.64
N ALA A 59 -3.60 12.34 10.51
CA ALA A 59 -2.22 12.08 10.11
C ALA A 59 -2.11 10.88 9.14
N ASN A 60 -2.95 9.85 9.32
CA ASN A 60 -3.00 8.68 8.45
C ASN A 60 -3.80 8.89 7.14
N ASN A 61 -4.33 10.09 6.88
CA ASN A 61 -5.18 10.35 5.70
C ASN A 61 -4.46 10.03 4.39
N ARG A 62 -3.15 10.27 4.29
CA ARG A 62 -2.39 9.94 3.08
C ARG A 62 -2.42 8.43 2.80
N ALA A 63 -2.27 7.62 3.84
CA ALA A 63 -2.36 6.17 3.73
C ALA A 63 -3.80 5.70 3.43
N GLU A 64 -4.81 6.30 4.07
CA GLU A 64 -6.21 5.96 3.77
C GLU A 64 -6.62 6.36 2.34
N ASN A 65 -6.15 7.52 1.86
CA ASN A 65 -6.43 8.01 0.52
C ASN A 65 -5.76 7.15 -0.57
N SER A 66 -4.55 6.64 -0.32
CA SER A 66 -3.90 5.72 -1.26
C SER A 66 -4.68 4.41 -1.45
N HIS A 67 -5.56 4.05 -0.51
CA HIS A 67 -6.44 2.90 -0.63
C HIS A 67 -7.73 3.17 -1.41
N GLN A 68 -8.09 4.43 -1.67
CA GLN A 68 -9.35 4.75 -2.36
C GLN A 68 -9.50 4.09 -3.73
N PRO A 69 -8.49 4.06 -4.63
CA PRO A 69 -8.63 3.41 -5.93
C PRO A 69 -9.01 1.94 -5.81
N VAL A 70 -8.35 1.23 -4.89
CA VAL A 70 -8.62 -0.18 -4.58
C VAL A 70 -10.05 -0.35 -4.05
N ARG A 71 -10.48 0.46 -3.08
CA ARG A 71 -11.84 0.38 -2.51
C ARG A 71 -12.91 0.71 -3.54
N ARG A 72 -12.67 1.67 -4.45
CA ARG A 72 -13.60 2.00 -5.54
C ARG A 72 -13.78 0.80 -6.47
N GLN A 73 -12.69 0.13 -6.81
CA GLN A 73 -12.72 -1.03 -7.69
C GLN A 73 -13.38 -2.24 -7.02
N GLU A 74 -13.11 -2.49 -5.73
CA GLU A 74 -13.82 -3.48 -4.93
C GLU A 74 -15.35 -3.24 -4.94
N ARG A 75 -15.79 -2.01 -4.67
CA ARG A 75 -17.22 -1.67 -4.64
C ARG A 75 -17.90 -1.88 -5.98
N ARG A 76 -17.23 -1.51 -7.08
CA ARG A 76 -17.72 -1.78 -8.45
C ARG A 76 -17.89 -3.28 -8.73
N GLN A 77 -17.06 -4.12 -8.11
CA GLN A 77 -17.14 -5.57 -8.20
C GLN A 77 -18.10 -6.20 -7.18
N GLN A 78 -18.89 -5.40 -6.45
CA GLN A 78 -19.80 -5.86 -5.38
C GLN A 78 -19.08 -6.61 -4.26
N GLY A 79 -17.82 -6.26 -3.99
CA GLY A 79 -16.99 -6.91 -2.98
C GLY A 79 -16.40 -8.25 -3.42
N PHE A 80 -15.34 -8.68 -2.73
CA PHE A 80 -14.70 -9.97 -3.02
C PHE A 80 -15.44 -11.12 -2.35
N LYS A 81 -15.64 -12.22 -3.08
CA LYS A 81 -16.29 -13.44 -2.56
C LYS A 81 -15.40 -14.23 -1.57
N SER A 82 -14.09 -13.99 -1.57
CA SER A 82 -13.15 -14.62 -0.63
C SER A 82 -11.89 -13.79 -0.39
N PRO A 83 -11.19 -13.98 0.75
CA PRO A 83 -9.90 -13.34 1.01
C PRO A 83 -8.84 -13.67 -0.05
N SER A 84 -8.84 -14.90 -0.57
CA SER A 84 -7.90 -15.34 -1.60
C SER A 84 -8.14 -14.62 -2.93
N SER A 85 -9.40 -14.42 -3.31
CA SER A 85 -9.77 -13.64 -4.50
C SER A 85 -9.34 -12.18 -4.36
N ALA A 86 -9.61 -11.57 -3.19
CA ALA A 86 -9.14 -10.23 -2.88
C ALA A 86 -7.60 -10.13 -2.98
N GLN A 87 -6.88 -11.12 -2.44
CA GLN A 87 -5.42 -11.09 -2.44
C GLN A 87 -4.81 -11.20 -3.85
N ARG A 88 -5.39 -12.03 -4.73
CA ARG A 88 -4.97 -12.10 -6.14
C ARG A 88 -5.22 -10.78 -6.85
N PHE A 89 -6.43 -10.24 -6.71
CA PHE A 89 -6.80 -8.95 -7.28
C PHE A 89 -5.86 -7.83 -6.81
N LEU A 90 -5.65 -7.70 -5.50
CA LEU A 90 -4.79 -6.68 -4.91
C LEU A 90 -3.34 -6.77 -5.39
N SER A 91 -2.83 -7.98 -5.63
CA SER A 91 -1.46 -8.17 -6.11
C SER A 91 -1.26 -7.57 -7.49
N VAL A 92 -2.16 -7.88 -8.43
CA VAL A 92 -2.11 -7.36 -9.80
C VAL A 92 -2.45 -5.87 -9.83
N HIS A 93 -3.57 -5.49 -9.20
CA HIS A 93 -4.04 -4.11 -9.20
C HIS A 93 -3.02 -3.13 -8.59
N ALA A 94 -2.36 -3.50 -7.48
CA ALA A 94 -1.35 -2.62 -6.89
C ALA A 94 -0.12 -2.45 -7.80
N ALA A 95 0.32 -3.51 -8.50
CA ALA A 95 1.41 -3.41 -9.46
C ALA A 95 1.03 -2.49 -10.63
N THR A 96 -0.10 -2.76 -11.28
CA THR A 96 -0.60 -1.95 -12.39
C THR A 96 -0.81 -0.48 -11.97
N TYR A 97 -1.51 -0.24 -10.85
CA TYR A 97 -1.79 1.11 -10.39
C TYR A 97 -0.50 1.90 -10.10
N ASN A 98 0.48 1.30 -9.41
CA ASN A 98 1.73 1.99 -9.11
C ASN A 98 2.54 2.32 -10.36
N THR A 99 2.56 1.43 -11.37
CA THR A 99 3.26 1.67 -12.64
C THR A 99 2.65 2.83 -13.42
N PHE A 100 1.32 2.97 -13.43
CA PHE A 100 0.64 4.00 -14.25
C PHE A 100 0.28 5.29 -13.49
N ASN A 101 0.35 5.30 -12.15
CA ASN A 101 0.00 6.47 -11.34
C ASN A 101 1.17 7.46 -11.22
N CYS A 102 1.52 8.13 -12.31
CA CYS A 102 2.61 9.11 -12.37
C CYS A 102 2.30 10.48 -11.72
N GLN A 103 1.20 10.62 -10.94
CA GLN A 103 0.80 11.86 -10.28
C GLN A 103 0.86 13.11 -11.18
N ARG A 104 0.13 13.09 -12.30
CA ARG A 104 0.15 14.10 -13.38
C ARG A 104 0.23 15.57 -12.94
N HIS A 105 -0.40 15.92 -11.81
CA HIS A 105 -0.49 17.28 -11.27
C HIS A 105 0.84 17.82 -10.72
N PHE A 106 1.83 16.97 -10.46
CA PHE A 106 3.18 17.38 -10.05
C PHE A 106 4.21 17.41 -11.19
N LEU A 107 3.81 17.06 -12.42
CA LEU A 107 4.74 16.87 -13.52
C LEU A 107 4.52 17.86 -14.65
N SER A 108 5.60 18.21 -15.34
CA SER A 108 5.52 18.86 -16.64
C SER A 108 4.89 17.91 -17.67
N ARG A 109 4.42 18.46 -18.79
CA ARG A 109 3.84 17.66 -19.88
C ARG A 109 4.87 16.70 -20.49
N SER A 110 6.12 17.13 -20.63
CA SER A 110 7.21 16.32 -21.20
C SER A 110 7.57 15.15 -20.27
N SER A 111 7.82 15.41 -18.99
CA SER A 111 8.13 14.37 -17.99
C SER A 111 7.01 13.34 -17.88
N HIS A 112 5.74 13.80 -17.89
CA HIS A 112 4.60 12.88 -17.87
C HIS A 112 4.52 11.98 -19.12
N LYS A 113 4.88 12.48 -20.31
CA LYS A 113 4.92 11.66 -21.52
C LYS A 113 5.99 10.56 -21.42
N ILE A 114 7.17 10.90 -20.92
CA ILE A 114 8.29 9.96 -20.74
C ILE A 114 7.87 8.84 -19.79
N LEU A 115 7.41 9.19 -18.57
CA LEU A 115 6.99 8.20 -17.57
C LEU A 115 5.83 7.33 -18.05
N ARG A 116 4.88 7.88 -18.82
CA ARG A 116 3.82 7.07 -19.44
C ARG A 116 4.37 6.10 -20.48
N SER A 117 5.30 6.54 -21.33
CA SER A 117 5.92 5.69 -22.34
C SER A 117 6.65 4.52 -21.69
N GLU A 118 7.46 4.80 -20.67
CA GLU A 118 8.18 3.79 -19.88
C GLU A 118 7.21 2.80 -19.21
N ALA A 119 6.15 3.30 -18.58
CA ALA A 119 5.11 2.46 -17.97
C ALA A 119 4.48 1.50 -18.98
N PHE A 120 4.19 1.95 -20.20
CA PHE A 120 3.65 1.10 -21.27
C PHE A 120 4.67 0.08 -21.78
N THR A 121 5.94 0.46 -21.92
CA THR A 121 7.00 -0.48 -22.30
C THR A 121 7.14 -1.58 -21.27
N LEU A 122 7.22 -1.22 -19.98
CA LEU A 122 7.28 -2.18 -18.88
C LEU A 122 6.08 -3.13 -18.87
N TRP A 123 4.87 -2.60 -19.11
CA TRP A 123 3.66 -3.39 -19.21
C TRP A 123 3.70 -4.40 -20.36
N LYS A 124 4.13 -3.98 -21.55
CA LYS A 124 4.27 -4.89 -22.70
C LYS A 124 5.24 -6.02 -22.41
N THR A 125 6.41 -5.71 -21.85
CA THR A 125 7.40 -6.72 -21.45
C THR A 125 6.84 -7.69 -20.43
N ALA A 126 6.13 -7.20 -19.42
CA ALA A 126 5.51 -8.05 -18.40
C ALA A 126 4.42 -8.98 -18.98
N CYS A 127 3.64 -8.50 -19.96
CA CYS A 127 2.63 -9.32 -20.63
C CYS A 127 3.21 -10.39 -21.57
N GLN A 128 4.41 -10.18 -22.10
CA GLN A 128 5.10 -11.16 -22.97
C GLN A 128 5.85 -12.24 -22.18
N ALA A 129 6.11 -12.00 -20.90
CA ALA A 129 6.82 -12.93 -20.01
C ALA A 129 5.89 -13.95 -19.31
N VAL A 130 4.60 -13.97 -19.69
CA VAL A 130 3.55 -14.88 -19.18
C VAL A 130 3.18 -15.86 -20.28
#